data_AF-A0A395IIX5-F1
#
_entry.id   AF-A0A395IIX5-F1
#
_cell.length_a   1.000
_cell.length_b   1.000
_cell.length_c   1.000
_cell.angle_alpha   90.00
_cell.angle_beta   90.00
_cell.angle_gamma   90.00
#
_symmetry.space_group_name_H-M   'P 1'
#
loop_
_entity.id
_entity.type
_entity.pdbx_description
1 polymer ?
#
loop_
_entity_poly.entity_id
_entity_poly.type
_entity_poly.pdbx_seq_one_letter_code
_entity_poly.pdbx_strand_id
1 'polypeptide(L)'
;MIKPISSKKEKFTCSYFSQSLLSLGASMMIQSMVKHVLTQGDTFLIASMATQTAQGIYALASNYGGLIARLVLQPIEEMSRNYFGKLLSVVDGKPTKEAIEKASTDLHRLLRTYFIFSVTVVAVGPTVAPLLLNFIAGPRWQSSGAGNVLAVYCYYIPLLALNGVCEAFVAVVATEVEVYRQSLWMTAFSAGFGGAAYLFLRVLDLGAEGLVLANMANMLLRIIWCGHFILAYCRRHGASFKVLDLLPRASTMSLGAVTYAVLAQIRMTFTDGLVDIIKSGLVAVIFVILLATSEKEYLLECYCKIKE
;
A
#
# COMPACT_ATOMS: atom_id res chain seq x y z
N MET A 1 40.51 -7.13 33.74
CA MET A 1 39.93 -6.10 34.65
C MET A 1 40.08 -4.74 34.00
N ILE A 2 38.98 -4.09 33.64
CA ILE A 2 38.98 -2.77 32.99
C ILE A 2 39.24 -1.71 34.07
N LYS A 3 40.19 -0.78 33.85
CA LYS A 3 40.52 0.28 34.82
C LYS A 3 39.43 1.37 34.83
N PRO A 4 38.95 1.81 36.00
CA PRO A 4 38.00 2.92 36.08
C PRO A 4 38.66 4.24 35.65
N ILE A 5 37.97 5.01 34.83
CA ILE A 5 38.42 6.33 34.36
C ILE A 5 37.71 7.40 35.19
N SER A 6 38.48 8.26 35.86
CA SER A 6 37.97 9.41 36.61
C SER A 6 38.47 10.69 35.95
N SER A 7 37.55 11.52 35.46
CA SER A 7 37.85 12.83 34.87
C SER A 7 37.14 13.93 35.67
N LYS A 8 37.83 15.05 35.92
CA LYS A 8 37.31 16.20 36.69
C LYS A 8 36.21 17.00 35.97
N LYS A 9 35.99 16.77 34.66
CA LYS A 9 35.06 17.57 33.82
C LYS A 9 33.75 16.88 33.47
N GLU A 10 33.69 15.55 33.49
CA GLU A 10 32.46 14.81 33.19
C GLU A 10 32.10 13.89 34.34
N LYS A 11 30.82 13.89 34.75
CA LYS A 11 30.30 12.95 35.73
C LYS A 11 30.18 11.58 35.07
N PHE A 12 30.71 10.54 35.69
CA PHE A 12 30.62 9.15 35.22
C PHE A 12 29.70 8.36 36.15
N THR A 13 28.84 7.52 35.59
CA THR A 13 28.03 6.57 36.36
C THR A 13 28.78 5.23 36.39
N CYS A 14 28.97 4.67 37.60
CA CYS A 14 29.79 3.47 37.85
C CYS A 14 31.26 3.54 37.39
N SER A 15 31.85 4.72 37.16
CA SER A 15 33.26 4.91 36.74
C SER A 15 33.66 4.26 35.41
N TYR A 16 32.68 3.84 34.59
CA TYR A 16 32.90 3.22 33.28
C TYR A 16 32.12 3.91 32.15
N PHE A 17 30.96 4.51 32.43
CA PHE A 17 30.12 5.16 31.42
C PHE A 17 29.98 6.65 31.71
N SER A 18 30.27 7.50 30.72
CA SER A 18 30.08 8.95 30.90
C SER A 18 28.59 9.27 30.92
N GLN A 19 28.18 10.13 31.85
CA GLN A 19 26.77 10.48 32.04
C GLN A 19 26.20 11.20 30.81
N SER A 20 27.04 11.90 30.04
CA SER A 20 26.68 12.50 28.75
C SER A 20 26.40 11.44 27.68
N LEU A 21 27.22 10.38 27.57
CA LEU A 21 27.00 9.27 26.63
C LEU A 21 25.77 8.43 27.02
N LEU A 22 25.56 8.21 28.32
CA LEU A 22 24.35 7.55 28.84
C LEU A 22 23.09 8.37 28.57
N SER A 23 23.13 9.68 28.79
CA SER A 23 22.01 10.59 28.50
C SER A 23 21.68 10.64 27.00
N LEU A 24 22.71 10.73 26.16
CA LEU A 24 22.55 10.70 24.71
C LEU A 24 22.02 9.35 24.22
N GLY A 25 22.59 8.24 24.70
CA GLY A 25 22.14 6.89 24.38
C GLY A 25 20.71 6.62 24.85
N ALA A 26 20.34 7.08 26.06
CA ALA A 26 18.98 6.99 26.57
C ALA A 26 18.01 7.82 25.73
N SER A 27 18.42 9.03 25.31
CA SER A 27 17.61 9.89 24.44
C SER A 27 17.40 9.25 23.07
N MET A 28 18.44 8.69 22.45
CA MET A 28 18.34 7.96 21.18
C MET A 28 17.53 6.66 21.30
N MET A 29 17.62 5.97 22.44
CA MET A 29 16.83 4.76 22.72
C MET A 29 15.35 5.10 22.93
N ILE A 30 15.03 6.15 23.69
CA ILE A 30 13.65 6.63 23.85
C ILE A 30 13.10 7.08 22.50
N GLN A 31 13.88 7.83 21.72
CA GLN A 31 13.47 8.23 20.37
C GLN A 31 13.23 7.01 19.48
N SER A 32 14.06 5.97 19.56
CA SER A 32 13.91 4.73 18.79
C SER A 32 12.71 3.90 19.26
N MET A 33 12.47 3.79 20.57
CA MET A 33 11.31 3.10 21.15
C MET A 33 10.01 3.83 20.80
N VAL A 34 9.97 5.15 20.95
CA VAL A 34 8.84 5.98 20.55
C VAL A 34 8.59 5.81 19.05
N LYS A 35 9.64 5.87 18.23
CA LYS A 35 9.52 5.66 16.79
C LYS A 35 9.04 4.25 16.45
N HIS A 36 9.46 3.24 17.21
CA HIS A 36 9.05 1.84 17.02
C HIS A 36 7.60 1.60 17.45
N VAL A 37 7.17 2.15 18.58
CA VAL A 37 5.77 2.12 19.04
C VAL A 37 4.88 2.91 18.08
N LEU A 38 5.38 4.00 17.51
CA LEU A 38 4.65 4.79 16.51
C LEU A 38 4.56 4.09 15.15
N THR A 39 5.57 3.33 14.74
CA THR A 39 5.52 2.56 13.48
C THR A 39 4.83 1.21 13.61
N GLN A 40 4.88 0.57 14.77
CA GLN A 40 4.20 -0.70 15.05
C GLN A 40 2.91 -0.55 15.86
N GLY A 41 2.49 0.68 16.14
CA GLY A 41 1.25 0.96 16.89
C GLY A 41 0.06 0.27 16.24
N ASP A 42 0.03 0.21 14.92
CA ASP A 42 -0.97 -0.49 14.13
C ASP A 42 -0.99 -2.00 14.47
N THR A 43 0.17 -2.64 14.61
CA THR A 43 0.30 -4.06 14.97
C THR A 43 -0.03 -4.31 16.44
N PHE A 44 0.34 -3.40 17.34
CA PHE A 44 0.03 -3.51 18.77
C PHE A 44 -1.46 -3.33 19.07
N LEU A 45 -2.13 -2.39 18.40
CA LEU A 45 -3.57 -2.18 18.48
C LEU A 45 -4.32 -3.41 17.95
N ILE A 46 -3.88 -3.99 16.83
CA ILE A 46 -4.43 -5.25 16.33
C ILE A 46 -4.22 -6.38 17.36
N ALA A 47 -3.02 -6.50 17.91
CA ALA A 47 -2.67 -7.57 18.86
C ALA A 47 -3.48 -7.52 20.15
N SER A 48 -3.83 -6.32 20.63
CA SER A 48 -4.58 -6.11 21.87
C SER A 48 -6.10 -6.21 21.69
N MET A 49 -6.61 -5.88 20.49
CA MET A 49 -8.05 -5.76 20.25
C MET A 49 -8.68 -6.96 19.54
N ALA A 50 -7.91 -7.68 18.71
CA ALA A 50 -8.39 -8.83 17.95
C ALA A 50 -8.16 -10.14 18.68
N THR A 51 -9.08 -11.09 18.51
CA THR A 51 -8.92 -12.45 19.04
C THR A 51 -7.77 -13.18 18.36
N GLN A 52 -7.15 -14.14 19.06
CA GLN A 52 -6.03 -14.92 18.52
C GLN A 52 -6.41 -15.64 17.21
N THR A 53 -7.65 -16.14 17.11
CA THR A 53 -8.18 -16.77 15.91
C THR A 53 -8.28 -15.78 14.75
N ALA A 54 -8.81 -14.57 14.98
CA ALA A 54 -8.90 -13.53 13.96
C ALA A 54 -7.52 -13.10 13.47
N GLN A 55 -6.54 -12.99 14.37
CA GLN A 55 -5.16 -12.67 14.02
C GLN A 55 -4.52 -13.77 13.14
N GLY A 56 -4.75 -15.05 13.46
CA GLY A 56 -4.24 -16.17 12.65
C GLY A 56 -4.83 -16.19 11.24
N ILE A 57 -6.15 -15.99 11.12
CA ILE A 57 -6.83 -15.94 9.81
C ILE A 57 -6.35 -14.73 9.00
N TYR A 58 -6.27 -13.56 9.63
CA TYR A 58 -5.73 -12.34 9.02
C TYR A 58 -4.27 -12.52 8.58
N ALA A 59 -3.43 -13.14 9.40
CA ALA A 59 -2.03 -13.41 9.07
C ALA A 59 -1.92 -14.32 7.84
N LEU A 60 -2.75 -15.36 7.73
CA LEU A 60 -2.78 -16.20 6.54
C LEU A 60 -3.18 -15.41 5.29
N ALA A 61 -4.31 -14.69 5.35
CA ALA A 61 -4.82 -13.92 4.21
C ALA A 61 -3.85 -12.82 3.78
N SER A 62 -3.22 -12.12 4.73
CA SER A 62 -2.22 -11.08 4.43
C SER A 62 -0.92 -11.65 3.88
N ASN A 63 -0.50 -12.85 4.28
CA ASN A 63 0.66 -13.50 3.71
C ASN A 63 0.44 -13.88 2.23
N TYR A 64 -0.71 -14.45 1.88
CA TYR A 64 -1.03 -14.81 0.49
C TYR A 64 -1.39 -13.57 -0.35
N GLY A 65 -2.30 -12.72 0.13
CA GLY A 65 -2.72 -11.50 -0.56
C GLY A 65 -1.57 -10.51 -0.74
N GLY A 66 -0.66 -10.44 0.24
CA GLY A 66 0.55 -9.62 0.18
C GLY A 66 1.62 -10.14 -0.78
N LEU A 67 1.47 -11.32 -1.40
CA LEU A 67 2.42 -11.78 -2.42
C LEU A 67 2.42 -10.88 -3.65
N ILE A 68 1.26 -10.42 -4.12
CA ILE A 68 1.19 -9.49 -5.25
C ILE A 68 1.90 -8.18 -4.91
N ALA A 69 1.70 -7.69 -3.68
CA ALA A 69 2.39 -6.51 -3.20
C ALA A 69 3.91 -6.70 -3.20
N ARG A 70 4.41 -7.85 -2.73
CA ARG A 70 5.86 -8.13 -2.63
C ARG A 70 6.53 -8.45 -3.97
N LEU A 71 5.85 -9.19 -4.84
CA LEU A 71 6.45 -9.71 -6.07
C LEU A 71 6.30 -8.77 -7.25
N VAL A 72 5.29 -7.89 -7.22
CA VAL A 72 4.97 -7.00 -8.35
C VAL A 72 5.04 -5.54 -7.92
N LEU A 73 4.28 -5.14 -6.89
CA LEU A 73 4.14 -3.72 -6.56
C LEU A 73 5.40 -3.13 -5.93
N GLN A 74 6.06 -3.85 -5.02
CA GLN A 74 7.30 -3.43 -4.35
C GLN A 74 8.45 -3.17 -5.34
N PRO A 75 8.78 -4.10 -6.26
CA PRO A 75 9.79 -3.82 -7.29
C PRO A 75 9.45 -2.59 -8.12
N ILE A 76 8.18 -2.43 -8.52
CA ILE A 76 7.75 -1.25 -9.30
C ILE A 76 7.89 0.03 -8.47
N GLU A 77 7.57 -0.01 -7.18
CA GLU A 77 7.75 1.11 -6.26
C GLU A 77 9.23 1.54 -6.19
N GLU A 78 10.14 0.59 -5.98
CA GLU A 78 11.58 0.85 -5.91
C GLU A 78 12.12 1.40 -7.24
N MET A 79 11.69 0.82 -8.36
CA MET A 79 12.04 1.31 -9.70
C MET A 79 11.51 2.73 -9.94
N SER A 80 10.29 3.03 -9.51
CA SER A 80 9.69 4.36 -9.63
C SER A 80 10.47 5.39 -8.82
N ARG A 81 10.86 5.04 -7.60
CA ARG A 81 11.67 5.90 -6.72
C ARG A 81 13.02 6.21 -7.36
N ASN A 82 13.70 5.20 -7.91
CA ASN A 82 14.97 5.39 -8.60
C ASN A 82 14.82 6.22 -9.89
N TYR A 83 13.75 5.98 -10.67
CA TYR A 83 13.47 6.72 -11.89
C TYR A 83 13.23 8.21 -11.61
N PHE A 84 12.30 8.54 -10.72
CA PHE A 84 12.02 9.93 -10.35
C PHE A 84 13.22 10.57 -9.66
N GLY A 85 13.92 9.82 -8.81
CA GLY A 85 15.16 10.26 -8.15
C GLY A 85 16.20 10.72 -9.15
N LYS A 86 16.46 9.93 -10.20
CA LYS A 86 17.41 10.29 -11.26
C LYS A 86 16.90 11.42 -12.15
N LEU A 87 15.60 11.44 -12.47
CA LEU A 87 15.01 12.46 -13.33
C LEU A 87 15.02 13.84 -12.66
N LEU A 88 14.85 13.89 -11.34
CA LEU A 88 14.77 15.12 -10.55
C LEU A 88 16.06 15.42 -9.77
N SER A 89 17.10 14.58 -9.87
CA SER A 89 18.38 14.83 -9.21
C SER A 89 19.09 16.03 -9.85
N VAL A 90 19.52 16.98 -9.02
CA VAL A 90 20.38 18.10 -9.43
C VAL A 90 21.53 18.21 -8.43
N VAL A 91 22.76 18.37 -8.94
CA VAL A 91 23.97 18.48 -8.11
C VAL A 91 24.01 19.84 -7.38
N ASP A 92 23.61 20.92 -8.06
CA ASP A 92 23.47 22.25 -7.49
C ASP A 92 22.25 22.97 -8.10
N GLY A 93 21.23 23.27 -7.29
CA GLY A 93 20.05 24.03 -7.70
C GLY A 93 18.73 23.25 -7.65
N LYS A 94 17.70 23.81 -8.30
CA LYS A 94 16.37 23.20 -8.38
C LYS A 94 16.22 22.39 -9.67
N PRO A 95 15.40 21.32 -9.68
CA PRO A 95 15.10 20.58 -10.91
C PRO A 95 14.56 21.52 -11.99
N THR A 96 14.96 21.27 -13.24
CA THR A 96 14.47 22.05 -14.37
C THR A 96 12.96 21.88 -14.50
N LYS A 97 12.26 22.93 -14.98
CA LYS A 97 10.81 22.88 -15.15
C LYS A 97 10.38 21.71 -16.06
N GLU A 98 11.13 21.45 -17.12
CA GLU A 98 10.90 20.33 -18.03
C GLU A 98 11.01 18.97 -17.34
N ALA A 99 12.01 18.78 -16.46
CA ALA A 99 12.16 17.54 -15.70
C ALA A 99 10.98 17.33 -14.74
N ILE A 100 10.49 18.40 -14.12
CA ILE A 100 9.31 18.36 -13.24
C ILE A 100 8.04 18.04 -14.03
N GLU A 101 7.81 18.73 -15.15
CA GLU A 101 6.66 18.48 -16.03
C GLU A 101 6.67 17.04 -16.57
N LYS A 102 7.85 16.52 -16.93
CA LYS A 102 8.03 15.12 -17.33
C LYS A 102 7.73 14.16 -16.17
N ALA A 103 8.28 14.40 -14.98
CA ALA A 103 8.05 13.56 -13.81
C ALA A 103 6.57 13.52 -13.40
N SER A 104 5.89 14.68 -13.42
CA SER A 104 4.44 14.77 -13.19
C SER A 104 3.63 14.01 -14.23
N THR A 105 4.00 14.10 -15.51
CA THR A 105 3.33 13.38 -16.61
C THR A 105 3.52 11.87 -16.49
N ASP A 106 4.72 11.42 -16.15
CA ASP A 106 5.02 10.00 -15.99
C ASP A 106 4.37 9.43 -14.72
N LEU A 107 4.31 10.20 -13.63
CA LEU A 107 3.53 9.84 -12.44
C LEU A 107 2.05 9.70 -12.77
N HIS A 108 1.48 10.64 -13.52
CA HIS A 108 0.08 10.59 -13.96
C HIS A 108 -0.22 9.30 -14.73
N ARG A 109 0.67 8.93 -15.65
CA ARG A 109 0.55 7.69 -16.43
C ARG A 109 0.68 6.46 -15.54
N LEU A 110 1.68 6.42 -14.67
CA LEU A 110 1.86 5.28 -13.78
C LEU A 110 0.62 5.07 -12.89
N LEU A 111 0.08 6.15 -12.31
CA LEU A 111 -1.15 6.09 -11.53
C LEU A 111 -2.36 5.63 -12.34
N ARG A 112 -2.52 6.09 -13.60
CA ARG A 112 -3.58 5.61 -14.49
C ARG A 112 -3.46 4.11 -14.78
N THR A 113 -2.25 3.61 -15.05
CA THR A 113 -1.98 2.16 -15.20
C THR A 113 -2.39 1.40 -13.93
N TYR A 114 -2.07 1.95 -12.76
CA TYR A 114 -2.45 1.36 -11.47
C TYR A 114 -3.96 1.35 -11.25
N PHE A 115 -4.70 2.36 -11.72
CA PHE A 115 -6.17 2.32 -11.70
C PHE A 115 -6.74 1.24 -12.63
N ILE A 116 -6.19 1.06 -13.84
CA ILE A 116 -6.60 -0.01 -14.76
C ILE A 116 -6.32 -1.39 -14.13
N PHE A 117 -5.14 -1.58 -13.54
CA PHE A 117 -4.80 -2.76 -12.75
C PHE A 117 -5.78 -2.97 -11.59
N SER A 118 -6.12 -1.91 -10.87
CA SER A 118 -7.04 -1.96 -9.73
C SER A 118 -8.44 -2.42 -10.13
N VAL A 119 -8.96 -1.96 -11.28
CA VAL A 119 -10.24 -2.45 -11.82
C VAL A 119 -10.18 -3.96 -12.06
N THR A 120 -9.05 -4.46 -12.57
CA THR A 120 -8.86 -5.90 -12.82
C THR A 120 -8.85 -6.70 -11.52
N VAL A 121 -8.09 -6.25 -10.52
CA VAL A 121 -8.01 -6.92 -9.22
C VAL A 121 -9.36 -6.92 -8.51
N VAL A 122 -10.10 -5.81 -8.56
CA VAL A 122 -11.42 -5.70 -7.90
C VAL A 122 -12.48 -6.52 -8.63
N ALA A 123 -12.46 -6.56 -9.96
CA ALA A 123 -13.44 -7.30 -10.75
C ALA A 123 -13.31 -8.82 -10.55
N VAL A 124 -12.07 -9.32 -10.47
CA VAL A 124 -11.78 -10.77 -10.49
C VAL A 124 -11.32 -11.32 -9.13
N GLY A 125 -10.53 -10.55 -8.38
CA GLY A 125 -9.86 -10.98 -7.16
C GLY A 125 -10.80 -11.53 -6.09
N PRO A 126 -11.86 -10.80 -5.67
CA PRO A 126 -12.74 -11.24 -4.58
C PRO A 126 -13.43 -12.58 -4.82
N THR A 127 -13.63 -12.98 -6.08
CA THR A 127 -14.28 -14.24 -6.45
C THR A 127 -13.28 -15.36 -6.71
N VAL A 128 -12.13 -15.05 -7.32
CA VAL A 128 -11.12 -16.06 -7.70
C VAL A 128 -10.13 -16.36 -6.58
N ALA A 129 -9.73 -15.37 -5.78
CA ALA A 129 -8.73 -15.55 -4.71
C ALA A 129 -9.13 -16.61 -3.67
N PRO A 130 -10.39 -16.70 -3.21
CA PRO A 130 -10.81 -17.77 -2.29
C PRO A 130 -10.73 -19.18 -2.89
N LEU A 131 -10.99 -19.32 -4.20
CA LEU A 131 -10.87 -20.59 -4.92
C LEU A 131 -9.39 -21.02 -5.03
N LEU A 132 -8.51 -20.08 -5.35
CA LEU A 132 -7.07 -20.32 -5.40
C LEU A 132 -6.52 -20.71 -4.03
N LEU A 133 -6.99 -20.06 -2.95
CA LEU A 133 -6.60 -20.43 -1.60
C LEU A 133 -7.03 -21.86 -1.25
N ASN A 134 -8.24 -22.27 -1.63
CA ASN A 134 -8.71 -23.63 -1.41
C ASN A 134 -7.82 -24.66 -2.11
N PHE A 135 -7.43 -24.36 -3.35
CA PHE A 135 -6.58 -25.23 -4.14
C PHE A 135 -5.14 -25.34 -3.58
N ILE A 136 -4.56 -24.22 -3.13
CA ILE A 136 -3.16 -24.17 -2.68
C ILE A 136 -3.00 -24.60 -1.21
N ALA A 137 -3.83 -24.06 -0.32
CA ALA A 137 -3.70 -24.26 1.13
C ALA A 137 -4.62 -25.38 1.66
N GLY A 138 -5.64 -25.77 0.90
CA GLY A 138 -6.58 -26.83 1.21
C GLY A 138 -7.89 -26.35 1.87
N PRO A 139 -8.94 -27.19 1.90
CA PRO A 139 -10.31 -26.81 2.32
C PRO A 139 -10.44 -26.38 3.78
N ARG A 140 -9.55 -26.83 4.66
CA ARG A 140 -9.57 -26.50 6.09
C ARG A 140 -9.47 -24.99 6.35
N TRP A 141 -8.81 -24.24 5.47
CA TRP A 141 -8.67 -22.80 5.59
C TRP A 141 -9.86 -22.01 5.02
N GLN A 142 -10.60 -22.59 4.07
CA GLN A 142 -11.90 -22.02 3.69
C GLN A 142 -12.89 -22.14 4.84
N SER A 143 -12.96 -23.29 5.52
CA SER A 143 -13.86 -23.47 6.67
C SER A 143 -13.53 -22.56 7.86
N SER A 144 -12.31 -22.03 7.95
CA SER A 144 -11.92 -21.06 8.97
C SER A 144 -12.20 -19.60 8.58
N GLY A 145 -12.86 -19.34 7.45
CA GLY A 145 -13.16 -17.98 6.98
C GLY A 145 -12.01 -17.24 6.28
N ALA A 146 -10.84 -17.88 6.09
CA ALA A 146 -9.68 -17.23 5.48
C ALA A 146 -9.91 -16.86 4.00
N GLY A 147 -10.74 -17.63 3.30
CA GLY A 147 -11.18 -17.31 1.95
C GLY A 147 -11.91 -15.96 1.88
N ASN A 148 -12.83 -15.68 2.81
CA ASN A 148 -13.57 -14.41 2.81
C ASN A 148 -12.65 -13.23 3.16
N VAL A 149 -11.77 -13.40 4.14
CA VAL A 149 -10.77 -12.37 4.48
C VAL A 149 -9.84 -12.09 3.30
N LEU A 150 -9.43 -13.11 2.54
CA LEU A 150 -8.63 -12.94 1.34
C LEU A 150 -9.42 -12.23 0.22
N ALA A 151 -10.72 -12.50 0.08
CA ALA A 151 -11.58 -11.75 -0.83
C ALA A 151 -11.65 -10.26 -0.45
N VAL A 152 -11.78 -9.95 0.83
CA VAL A 152 -11.74 -8.57 1.33
C VAL A 152 -10.37 -7.94 1.08
N TYR A 153 -9.29 -8.71 1.24
CA TYR A 153 -7.92 -8.26 0.96
C TYR A 153 -7.73 -7.88 -0.52
N CYS A 154 -8.48 -8.45 -1.47
CA CYS A 154 -8.42 -8.01 -2.87
C CYS A 154 -8.84 -6.54 -3.07
N TYR A 155 -9.69 -5.98 -2.21
CA TYR A 155 -10.00 -4.54 -2.22
C TYR A 155 -8.87 -3.70 -1.60
N TYR A 156 -8.02 -4.30 -0.78
CA TYR A 156 -6.86 -3.63 -0.19
C TYR A 156 -5.68 -3.49 -1.17
N ILE A 157 -5.51 -4.43 -2.10
CA ILE A 157 -4.43 -4.42 -3.10
C ILE A 157 -4.37 -3.12 -3.92
N PRO A 158 -5.48 -2.59 -4.49
CA PRO A 158 -5.51 -1.27 -5.13
C PRO A 158 -4.94 -0.14 -4.27
N LEU A 159 -5.24 -0.15 -2.97
CA LEU A 159 -4.77 0.88 -2.04
C LEU A 159 -3.27 0.77 -1.82
N LEU A 160 -2.75 -0.46 -1.63
CA LEU A 160 -1.31 -0.70 -1.54
C LEU A 160 -0.59 -0.22 -2.80
N ALA A 161 -1.17 -0.50 -3.97
CA ALA A 161 -0.61 -0.14 -5.26
C ALA A 161 -0.50 1.39 -5.40
N LEU A 162 -1.60 2.11 -5.17
CA LEU A 162 -1.62 3.58 -5.24
C LEU A 162 -0.71 4.22 -4.19
N ASN A 163 -0.76 3.72 -2.96
CA ASN A 163 0.07 4.21 -1.86
C ASN A 163 1.57 4.09 -2.18
N GLY A 164 2.04 2.92 -2.61
CA GLY A 164 3.46 2.70 -2.93
C GLY A 164 3.98 3.68 -3.97
N VAL A 165 3.28 3.85 -5.09
CA VAL A 165 3.70 4.79 -6.15
C VAL A 165 3.70 6.24 -5.66
N CYS A 166 2.69 6.64 -4.90
CA CYS A 166 2.61 8.01 -4.37
C CYS A 166 3.72 8.28 -3.35
N GLU A 167 3.98 7.35 -2.43
CA GLU A 167 5.05 7.48 -1.44
C GLU A 167 6.43 7.46 -2.09
N ALA A 168 6.65 6.63 -3.12
CA ALA A 168 7.89 6.62 -3.88
C ALA A 168 8.19 7.98 -4.53
N PHE A 169 7.19 8.64 -5.10
CA PHE A 169 7.36 9.98 -5.66
C PHE A 169 7.61 11.02 -4.56
N VAL A 170 6.79 11.03 -3.51
CA VAL A 170 6.93 11.97 -2.38
C VAL A 170 8.31 11.84 -1.74
N ALA A 171 8.83 10.63 -1.55
CA ALA A 171 10.14 10.38 -0.97
C ALA A 171 11.30 11.01 -1.77
N VAL A 172 11.11 11.24 -3.07
CA VAL A 172 12.11 11.89 -3.93
C VAL A 172 12.00 13.41 -3.86
N VAL A 173 10.79 13.97 -3.80
CA VAL A 173 10.56 15.42 -3.96
C VAL A 173 10.37 16.18 -2.65
N ALA A 174 10.09 15.48 -1.55
CA ALA A 174 9.83 16.11 -0.26
C ALA A 174 11.12 16.61 0.39
N THR A 175 11.07 17.84 0.89
CA THR A 175 12.14 18.40 1.73
C THR A 175 12.17 17.72 3.11
N GLU A 176 13.27 17.80 3.84
CA GLU A 176 13.39 17.21 5.19
C GLU A 176 12.27 17.68 6.14
N VAL A 177 11.89 18.96 6.06
CA VAL A 177 10.79 19.53 6.86
C VAL A 177 9.44 18.94 6.47
N GLU A 178 9.23 18.69 5.17
CA GLU A 178 8.00 18.07 4.67
C GLU A 178 7.91 16.60 5.04
N VAL A 179 9.04 15.86 5.01
CA VAL A 179 9.14 14.47 5.49
C VAL A 179 8.92 14.37 7.00
N TYR A 180 9.44 15.33 7.77
CA TYR A 180 9.16 15.41 9.21
C TYR A 180 7.67 15.67 9.47
N ARG A 181 7.06 16.61 8.75
CA ARG A 181 5.62 16.89 8.82
C ARG A 181 4.80 15.67 8.39
N GLN A 182 5.23 14.93 7.38
CA GLN A 182 4.61 13.66 6.98
C GLN A 182 4.62 12.66 8.14
N SER A 183 5.76 12.49 8.80
CA SER A 183 5.92 11.57 9.93
C SER A 183 4.99 11.93 11.10
N LEU A 184 4.77 13.22 11.35
CA LEU A 184 3.79 13.70 12.33
C LEU A 184 2.35 13.40 11.91
N TRP A 185 1.99 13.63 10.64
CA TRP A 185 0.67 13.24 10.13
C TRP A 185 0.45 11.74 10.15
N MET A 186 1.47 10.93 9.84
CA MET A 186 1.42 9.47 9.97
C MET A 186 1.17 9.03 11.41
N THR A 187 1.75 9.73 12.40
CA THR A 187 1.45 9.50 13.82
C THR A 187 -0.02 9.78 14.14
N ALA A 188 -0.58 10.89 13.62
CA ALA A 188 -2.00 11.21 13.78
C ALA A 188 -2.90 10.18 13.08
N PHE A 189 -2.49 9.65 11.92
CA PHE A 189 -3.22 8.60 11.20
C PHE A 189 -3.22 7.27 11.95
N SER A 190 -2.18 6.94 12.71
CA SER A 190 -2.19 5.76 13.60
C SER A 190 -3.25 5.88 14.71
N ALA A 191 -3.55 7.08 15.21
CA ALA A 191 -4.68 7.28 16.12
C ALA A 191 -6.03 7.07 15.41
N GLY A 192 -6.16 7.56 14.17
CA GLY A 192 -7.31 7.29 13.30
C GLY A 192 -7.50 5.80 12.99
N PHE A 193 -6.40 5.09 12.75
CA PHE A 193 -6.37 3.64 12.59
C PHE A 193 -6.87 2.93 13.85
N GLY A 194 -6.42 3.35 15.04
CA GLY A 194 -6.93 2.81 16.31
C GLY A 194 -8.44 2.99 16.47
N GLY A 195 -8.97 4.15 16.07
CA GLY A 195 -10.41 4.40 16.02
C GLY A 195 -11.15 3.50 15.02
N ALA A 196 -10.61 3.33 13.82
CA ALA A 196 -11.18 2.43 12.81
C ALA A 196 -11.12 0.95 13.25
N ALA A 197 -10.01 0.52 13.86
CA ALA A 197 -9.86 -0.80 14.44
C ALA A 197 -10.85 -1.03 15.58
N TYR A 198 -11.07 -0.05 16.46
CA TYR A 198 -12.11 -0.12 17.49
C TYR A 198 -13.50 -0.27 16.87
N LEU A 199 -13.85 0.55 15.88
CA LEU A 199 -15.13 0.47 15.20
C LEU A 199 -15.34 -0.90 14.55
N PHE A 200 -14.38 -1.35 13.72
CA PHE A 200 -14.54 -2.59 12.95
C PHE A 200 -14.44 -3.86 13.80
N LEU A 201 -13.65 -3.86 14.87
CA LEU A 201 -13.44 -5.05 15.71
C LEU A 201 -14.40 -5.13 16.90
N ARG A 202 -14.75 -4.00 17.53
CA ARG A 202 -15.55 -4.00 18.77
C ARG A 202 -17.00 -3.59 18.56
N VAL A 203 -17.26 -2.65 17.65
CA VAL A 203 -18.64 -2.18 17.41
C VAL A 203 -19.33 -3.04 16.36
N LEU A 204 -18.63 -3.36 15.26
CA LEU A 204 -19.19 -4.13 14.15
C LEU A 204 -18.87 -5.64 14.19
N ASP A 205 -18.01 -6.07 15.12
CA ASP A 205 -17.60 -7.48 15.33
C ASP A 205 -17.19 -8.22 14.03
N LEU A 206 -16.47 -7.53 13.13
CA LEU A 206 -16.11 -8.06 11.80
C LEU A 206 -14.90 -9.01 11.84
N GLY A 207 -14.37 -9.34 13.02
CA GLY A 207 -13.24 -10.24 13.20
C GLY A 207 -12.04 -9.93 12.31
N ALA A 208 -11.56 -10.94 11.57
CA ALA A 208 -10.38 -10.82 10.70
C ALA A 208 -10.62 -9.92 9.47
N GLU A 209 -11.86 -9.78 8.99
CA GLU A 209 -12.19 -8.85 7.90
C GLU A 209 -12.10 -7.40 8.38
N GLY A 210 -12.56 -7.14 9.61
CA GLY A 210 -12.41 -5.85 10.27
C GLY A 210 -10.96 -5.38 10.36
N LEU A 211 -10.01 -6.31 10.53
CA LEU A 211 -8.57 -6.00 10.50
C LEU A 211 -8.09 -5.53 9.13
N VAL A 212 -8.58 -6.15 8.05
CA VAL A 212 -8.26 -5.71 6.68
C VAL A 212 -8.86 -4.33 6.43
N LEU A 213 -10.13 -4.12 6.80
CA LEU A 213 -10.83 -2.84 6.62
C LEU A 213 -10.18 -1.69 7.42
N ALA A 214 -9.73 -1.95 8.64
CA ALA A 214 -8.98 -0.98 9.44
C ALA A 214 -7.69 -0.55 8.71
N ASN A 215 -6.94 -1.51 8.16
CA ASN A 215 -5.74 -1.22 7.37
C ASN A 215 -6.06 -0.48 6.07
N MET A 216 -7.17 -0.81 5.40
CA MET A 216 -7.65 -0.08 4.23
C MET A 216 -7.93 1.39 4.57
N ALA A 217 -8.59 1.67 5.70
CA ALA A 217 -8.85 3.04 6.15
C ALA A 217 -7.55 3.82 6.41
N ASN A 218 -6.55 3.19 7.05
CA ASN A 218 -5.24 3.80 7.26
C ASN A 218 -4.53 4.10 5.93
N MET A 219 -4.54 3.16 4.97
CA MET A 219 -3.95 3.39 3.66
C MET A 219 -4.66 4.49 2.87
N LEU A 220 -5.98 4.62 2.98
CA LEU A 220 -6.73 5.71 2.35
C LEU A 220 -6.27 7.08 2.86
N LEU A 221 -6.09 7.24 4.18
CA LEU A 221 -5.58 8.48 4.76
C LEU A 221 -4.19 8.83 4.21
N ARG A 222 -3.31 7.84 4.09
CA ARG A 222 -1.97 8.01 3.50
C ARG A 222 -2.04 8.43 2.03
N ILE A 223 -2.89 7.79 1.23
CA ILE A 223 -3.09 8.14 -0.18
C ILE A 223 -3.60 9.58 -0.32
N ILE A 224 -4.59 9.97 0.49
CA ILE A 224 -5.14 11.34 0.48
C ILE A 224 -4.04 12.35 0.81
N TRP A 225 -3.23 12.07 1.83
CA TRP A 225 -2.12 12.94 2.23
C TRP A 225 -1.07 13.06 1.12
N CYS A 226 -0.64 11.94 0.54
CA CYS A 226 0.34 11.95 -0.55
C CYS A 226 -0.22 12.65 -1.79
N GLY A 227 -1.49 12.38 -2.15
CA GLY A 227 -2.17 13.05 -3.26
C GLY A 227 -2.25 14.55 -3.06
N HIS A 228 -2.61 15.02 -1.85
CA HIS A 228 -2.58 16.44 -1.53
C HIS A 228 -1.18 17.04 -1.66
N PHE A 229 -0.14 16.34 -1.19
CA PHE A 229 1.25 16.75 -1.34
C PHE A 229 1.65 16.88 -2.82
N ILE A 230 1.39 15.84 -3.62
CA ILE A 230 1.71 15.79 -5.06
C ILE A 230 1.00 16.93 -5.80
N LEU A 231 -0.28 17.18 -5.52
CA LEU A 231 -1.03 18.29 -6.12
C LEU A 231 -0.45 19.65 -5.76
N ALA A 232 -0.05 19.84 -4.50
CA ALA A 232 0.59 21.07 -4.05
C ALA A 232 1.99 21.23 -4.68
N TYR A 233 2.75 20.14 -4.85
CA TYR A 233 4.05 20.15 -5.51
C TYR A 233 3.93 20.53 -7.00
N CYS A 234 3.00 19.92 -7.73
CA CYS A 234 2.76 20.23 -9.15
C CYS A 234 2.32 21.69 -9.32
N ARG A 235 1.39 22.17 -8.49
CA ARG A 235 0.95 23.58 -8.49
C ARG A 235 2.10 24.56 -8.23
N ARG A 236 2.97 24.27 -7.25
CA ARG A 236 4.14 25.10 -6.94
C ARG A 236 5.12 25.25 -8.11
N HIS A 237 5.19 24.24 -8.99
CA HIS A 237 6.12 24.22 -10.12
C HIS A 237 5.43 24.46 -11.47
N GLY A 238 4.15 24.85 -11.48
CA GLY A 238 3.41 25.18 -12.69
C GLY A 238 3.04 23.98 -13.58
N ALA A 239 3.10 22.76 -13.06
CA ALA A 239 2.67 21.56 -13.78
C ALA A 239 1.16 21.34 -13.59
N SER A 240 0.44 21.05 -14.67
CA SER A 240 -0.98 20.69 -14.61
C SER A 240 -1.14 19.23 -14.19
N PHE A 241 -1.75 18.99 -13.03
CA PHE A 241 -2.08 17.64 -12.56
C PHE A 241 -3.57 17.59 -12.21
N LYS A 242 -4.35 16.82 -12.99
CA LYS A 242 -5.80 16.69 -12.81
C LYS A 242 -6.12 15.28 -12.35
N VAL A 243 -6.68 15.16 -11.15
CA VAL A 243 -7.02 13.86 -10.54
C VAL A 243 -8.09 13.11 -11.35
N LEU A 244 -9.05 13.83 -11.96
CA LEU A 244 -10.08 13.20 -12.80
C LEU A 244 -9.50 12.46 -14.00
N ASP A 245 -8.37 12.93 -14.54
CA ASP A 245 -7.74 12.31 -15.71
C ASP A 245 -6.95 11.04 -15.34
N LEU A 246 -6.88 10.69 -14.05
CA LEU A 246 -6.33 9.41 -13.57
C LEU A 246 -7.32 8.26 -13.72
N LEU A 247 -8.63 8.57 -13.78
CA LEU A 247 -9.65 7.54 -13.87
C LEU A 247 -9.57 6.83 -15.24
N PRO A 248 -9.71 5.49 -15.26
CA PRO A 248 -9.81 4.74 -16.51
C PRO A 248 -11.02 5.20 -17.34
N ARG A 249 -11.07 4.81 -18.61
CA ARG A 249 -12.24 5.09 -19.44
C ARG A 249 -13.50 4.50 -18.80
N ALA A 250 -14.63 5.19 -18.97
CA ALA A 250 -15.92 4.71 -18.46
C ALA A 250 -16.27 3.31 -18.99
N SER A 251 -15.82 2.96 -20.20
CA SER A 251 -15.93 1.60 -20.77
C SER A 251 -15.16 0.55 -19.96
N THR A 252 -13.98 0.89 -19.46
CA THR A 252 -13.15 0.00 -18.63
C THR A 252 -13.78 -0.19 -17.25
N MET A 253 -14.34 0.88 -16.67
CA MET A 253 -15.08 0.80 -15.41
C MET A 253 -16.36 -0.03 -15.55
N SER A 254 -17.14 0.18 -16.62
CA SER A 254 -18.37 -0.57 -16.85
C SER A 254 -18.08 -2.05 -17.12
N LEU A 255 -17.05 -2.36 -17.91
CA LEU A 255 -16.60 -3.72 -18.15
C LEU A 255 -16.16 -4.42 -16.85
N GLY A 256 -15.43 -3.71 -15.98
CA GLY A 256 -15.06 -4.21 -14.66
C GLY A 256 -16.28 -4.52 -13.78
N ALA A 257 -17.25 -3.61 -13.73
CA ALA A 257 -18.49 -3.79 -12.97
C ALA A 257 -19.33 -4.97 -13.50
N VAL A 258 -19.48 -5.09 -14.82
CA VAL A 258 -20.17 -6.22 -15.45
C VAL A 258 -19.46 -7.53 -15.13
N THR A 259 -18.14 -7.57 -15.23
CA THR A 259 -17.35 -8.78 -14.93
C THR A 259 -17.48 -9.19 -13.47
N TYR A 260 -17.43 -8.21 -12.54
CA TYR A 260 -17.68 -8.45 -11.13
C TYR A 260 -19.07 -9.05 -10.90
N ALA A 261 -20.11 -8.48 -11.52
CA ALA A 261 -21.48 -8.97 -11.39
C ALA A 261 -21.64 -10.39 -11.95
N VAL A 262 -21.06 -10.68 -13.12
CA VAL A 262 -21.07 -12.02 -13.72
C VAL A 262 -20.36 -13.03 -12.81
N LEU A 263 -19.16 -12.72 -12.32
CA LEU A 263 -18.44 -13.61 -11.42
C LEU A 263 -19.16 -13.80 -10.08
N ALA A 264 -19.82 -12.76 -9.55
CA ALA A 264 -20.63 -12.86 -8.35
C ALA A 264 -21.86 -13.77 -8.55
N GLN A 265 -22.49 -13.74 -9.74
CA GLN A 265 -23.58 -14.66 -10.08
C GLN A 265 -23.08 -16.10 -10.22
N ILE A 266 -21.98 -16.33 -10.93
CA ILE A 266 -21.41 -17.67 -11.11
C ILE A 266 -21.01 -18.26 -9.75
N ARG A 267 -20.48 -17.43 -8.84
CA ARG A 267 -20.10 -17.85 -7.47
C ARG A 267 -21.23 -18.55 -6.71
N MET A 268 -22.48 -18.19 -6.96
CA MET A 268 -23.65 -18.84 -6.31
C MET A 268 -23.83 -20.31 -6.71
N THR A 269 -23.20 -20.74 -7.80
CA THR A 269 -23.28 -22.12 -8.33
C THR A 269 -21.98 -22.91 -8.08
N PHE A 270 -21.03 -22.35 -7.33
CA PHE A 270 -19.76 -23.03 -7.07
C PHE A 270 -19.96 -24.28 -6.20
N THR A 271 -19.17 -25.29 -6.53
CA THR A 271 -19.03 -26.55 -5.81
C THR A 271 -17.63 -26.67 -5.18
N ASP A 272 -16.88 -25.56 -5.15
CA ASP A 272 -15.50 -25.44 -4.69
C ASP A 272 -14.53 -26.41 -5.40
N GLY A 273 -14.84 -26.76 -6.64
CA GLY A 273 -14.08 -27.69 -7.47
C GLY A 273 -13.18 -27.01 -8.51
N LEU A 274 -12.32 -27.82 -9.15
CA LEU A 274 -11.40 -27.36 -10.21
C LEU A 274 -12.15 -26.73 -11.40
N VAL A 275 -13.39 -27.20 -11.65
CA VAL A 275 -14.27 -26.64 -12.68
C VAL A 275 -14.61 -25.16 -12.42
N ASP A 276 -14.76 -24.76 -11.17
CA ASP A 276 -15.09 -23.37 -10.80
C ASP A 276 -13.91 -22.43 -11.03
N ILE A 277 -12.69 -22.92 -10.82
CA ILE A 277 -11.45 -22.21 -11.16
C ILE A 277 -11.36 -22.01 -12.68
N ILE A 278 -11.63 -23.05 -13.47
CA ILE A 278 -11.58 -22.96 -14.93
C ILE A 278 -12.64 -21.98 -15.46
N LYS A 279 -13.89 -22.07 -14.99
CA LYS A 279 -14.97 -21.15 -15.38
C LYS A 279 -14.62 -19.70 -15.06
N SER A 280 -14.17 -19.45 -13.83
CA SER A 280 -13.81 -18.10 -13.39
C SER A 280 -12.58 -17.56 -14.12
N GLY A 281 -11.60 -18.44 -14.38
CA GLY A 281 -10.42 -18.13 -15.17
C GLY A 281 -10.75 -17.76 -16.61
N LEU A 282 -11.68 -18.46 -17.25
CA LEU A 282 -12.13 -18.14 -18.61
C LEU A 282 -12.78 -16.75 -18.67
N VAL A 283 -13.66 -16.42 -17.72
CA VAL A 283 -14.28 -15.09 -17.61
C VAL A 283 -13.22 -14.01 -17.38
N ALA A 284 -12.24 -14.26 -16.50
CA ALA A 284 -11.13 -13.35 -16.25
C ALA A 284 -10.27 -13.09 -17.51
N VAL A 285 -9.96 -14.14 -18.28
CA VAL A 285 -9.19 -14.02 -19.53
C VAL A 285 -9.96 -13.19 -20.56
N ILE A 286 -11.25 -13.47 -20.76
CA ILE A 286 -12.11 -12.70 -21.67
C ILE A 286 -12.14 -11.23 -21.23
N PHE A 287 -12.31 -10.97 -19.93
CA PHE A 287 -12.30 -9.63 -19.37
C PHE A 287 -10.97 -8.89 -19.66
N VAL A 288 -9.83 -9.53 -19.44
CA VAL A 288 -8.51 -8.92 -19.69
C VAL A 288 -8.32 -8.61 -21.17
N ILE A 289 -8.76 -9.49 -22.08
CA ILE A 289 -8.71 -9.25 -23.52
C ILE A 289 -9.57 -8.02 -23.89
N LEU A 290 -10.82 -7.97 -23.41
CA LEU A 290 -11.71 -6.84 -23.68
C LEU A 290 -11.18 -5.53 -23.09
N LEU A 291 -10.62 -5.56 -21.89
CA LEU A 291 -9.98 -4.41 -21.26
C LEU A 291 -8.79 -3.92 -22.08
N ALA A 292 -7.93 -4.84 -22.55
CA ALA A 292 -6.79 -4.51 -23.40
C ALA A 292 -7.23 -3.88 -24.74
N THR A 293 -8.37 -4.31 -25.30
CA THR A 293 -8.94 -3.68 -26.51
C THR A 293 -9.53 -2.29 -26.22
N SER A 294 -10.20 -2.10 -25.08
CA SER A 294 -10.81 -0.82 -24.67
C SER A 294 -9.75 0.27 -24.42
N GLU A 295 -8.63 -0.10 -23.80
CA GLU A 295 -7.51 0.81 -23.48
C GLU A 295 -6.37 0.72 -24.51
N LYS A 296 -6.61 0.14 -25.69
CA LYS A 296 -5.56 -0.12 -26.70
C LYS A 296 -4.71 1.11 -27.04
N GLU A 297 -5.34 2.26 -27.23
CA GLU A 297 -4.63 3.51 -27.56
C GLU A 297 -3.64 3.92 -26.47
N TYR A 298 -4.08 3.83 -25.20
CA TYR A 298 -3.25 4.15 -24.05
C TYR A 298 -2.10 3.14 -23.87
N LEU A 299 -2.40 1.85 -24.00
CA LEU A 299 -1.40 0.79 -23.88
C LEU A 299 -0.35 0.86 -24.99
N LEU A 300 -0.76 1.20 -26.22
CA LEU A 300 0.16 1.43 -27.34
C LEU A 300 1.05 2.66 -27.11
N GLU A 301 0.50 3.76 -26.59
CA GLU A 301 1.29 4.95 -26.24
C GLU A 301 2.37 4.61 -25.20
N CYS A 302 2.01 3.87 -24.15
CA CYS A 302 2.95 3.40 -23.14
C CYS A 302 4.03 2.49 -23.75
N TYR A 303 3.66 1.57 -24.64
CA TYR A 303 4.61 0.66 -25.28
C TYR A 303 5.60 1.39 -26.19
N CYS A 304 5.14 2.34 -27.01
CA CYS A 304 6.01 3.13 -27.89
C CYS A 304 7.06 3.90 -27.08
N LYS A 305 6.69 4.48 -25.93
CA LYS A 305 7.62 5.23 -25.07
C LYS A 305 8.63 4.39 -24.31
N ILE A 306 8.36 3.11 -24.08
CA ILE A 306 9.34 2.19 -23.49
C ILE A 306 10.40 1.78 -24.54
N LYS A 307 10.03 1.84 -25.83
CA LYS A 307 10.89 1.44 -26.95
C LYS A 307 11.82 2.56 -27.42
N GLU A 308 11.44 3.83 -27.20
CA GLU A 308 12.27 5.02 -27.43
C GLU A 308 13.35 5.19 -26.34
#